data_AF-A0A7C5I263-F1
#
_entry.id   AF-A0A7C5I263-F1
#
_cell.length_a   1.000
_cell.length_b   1.000
_cell.length_c   1.000
_cell.angle_alpha   90.00
_cell.angle_beta   90.00
_cell.angle_gamma   90.00
#
_symmetry.space_group_name_H-M   'P 1'
#
loop_
_entity.id
_entity.type
_entity.pdbx_description
1 polymer ?
#
loop_
_entity_poly.entity_id
_entity_poly.type
_entity_poly.pdbx_seq_one_letter_code
_entity_poly.pdbx_strand_id
1 'polypeptide(L)'
;MNPPYIFEPYSRAQFKRAVKIQEKDFKSSPIAKNFPSHRHFAESQKEKAHFWVWYICRGEMNRLSQDDLPTIVTKDGEKFVFAEIHFRIKDKARLRKRLSQLKSFEYDKQDDSWTWLTAKSRKYPDTPRSIIGRFRIKGNRFVAETNSKERAIRIRSKLKGHLRDLIAYEKTLFRDPYDFPELSPEEAKALEKESKELHARPEVQEAMKKHLEHHYFVEWPKTKLPALGNITPLQAAKRKKERAQLIALIDDIEQSQDSPYSEMPKINFNKLRKILGLPVKSLDEIKGS
;
A
#
# COMPACT_ATOMS: atom_id res chain seq x y z
N MET A 1 42.07 3.86 13.43
CA MET A 1 42.16 2.70 12.52
C MET A 1 41.60 1.50 13.27
N ASN A 2 40.47 0.94 12.84
CA ASN A 2 39.95 -0.31 13.41
C ASN A 2 40.54 -1.50 12.63
N PRO A 3 40.85 -2.62 13.30
CA PRO A 3 41.52 -3.77 12.69
C PRO A 3 40.61 -4.43 11.64
N PRO A 4 41.18 -5.15 10.64
CA PRO A 4 40.39 -5.86 9.64
C PRO A 4 39.61 -6.99 10.33
N TYR A 5 38.29 -6.99 10.13
CA TYR A 5 37.35 -7.91 10.75
C TYR A 5 37.71 -9.36 10.38
N ILE A 6 38.10 -10.19 11.36
CA ILE A 6 38.29 -11.64 11.19
C ILE A 6 36.94 -12.30 11.49
N PHE A 7 36.34 -12.96 10.50
CA PHE A 7 35.04 -13.62 10.62
C PHE A 7 35.13 -14.93 11.41
N GLU A 8 34.23 -15.14 12.37
CA GLU A 8 34.08 -16.44 13.04
C GLU A 8 33.54 -17.53 12.08
N PRO A 9 33.85 -18.82 12.31
CA PRO A 9 33.45 -19.92 11.41
C PRO A 9 31.94 -20.03 11.14
N TYR A 10 31.11 -19.67 12.13
CA TYR A 10 29.65 -19.65 12.01
C TYR A 10 29.16 -18.61 10.98
N SER A 11 29.76 -17.42 10.99
CA SER A 11 29.44 -16.31 10.09
C SER A 11 29.69 -16.67 8.62
N ARG A 12 30.69 -17.51 8.34
CA ARG A 12 31.00 -17.99 6.98
C ARG A 12 29.96 -18.97 6.44
N ALA A 13 29.38 -19.82 7.28
CA ALA A 13 28.34 -20.77 6.88
C ALA A 13 27.02 -20.04 6.58
N GLN A 14 26.66 -19.07 7.42
CA GLN A 14 25.51 -18.20 7.22
C GLN A 14 25.62 -17.38 5.92
N PHE A 15 26.79 -16.78 5.66
CA PHE A 15 27.10 -16.07 4.42
C PHE A 15 26.86 -16.94 3.18
N LYS A 16 27.42 -18.15 3.16
CA LYS A 16 27.28 -19.09 2.04
C LYS A 16 25.82 -19.47 1.79
N ARG A 17 25.00 -19.58 2.85
CA ARG A 17 23.56 -19.86 2.72
C ARG A 17 22.81 -18.67 2.12
N ALA A 18 23.06 -17.45 2.61
CA ALA A 18 22.40 -16.25 2.10
C ALA A 18 22.67 -16.03 0.60
N VAL A 19 23.94 -16.16 0.17
CA VAL A 19 24.34 -16.06 -1.25
C VAL A 19 23.60 -17.08 -2.12
N LYS A 20 23.51 -18.34 -1.67
CA LYS A 20 22.85 -19.42 -2.41
C LYS A 20 21.35 -19.21 -2.54
N ILE A 21 20.70 -18.72 -1.48
CA ILE A 21 19.27 -18.41 -1.50
C ILE A 21 19.00 -17.28 -2.49
N GLN A 22 19.77 -16.20 -2.43
CA GLN A 22 19.62 -15.06 -3.35
C GLN A 22 19.81 -15.45 -4.82
N GLU A 23 20.81 -16.28 -5.14
CA GLU A 23 21.00 -16.79 -6.49
C GLU A 23 19.85 -17.69 -6.94
N LYS A 24 19.35 -18.56 -6.05
CA LYS A 24 18.19 -19.44 -6.32
C LYS A 24 16.94 -18.62 -6.61
N ASP A 25 16.62 -17.66 -5.76
CA ASP A 25 15.42 -16.82 -5.87
C ASP A 25 15.45 -15.98 -7.14
N PHE A 26 16.61 -15.41 -7.48
CA PHE A 26 16.82 -14.70 -8.72
C PHE A 26 16.60 -15.63 -9.93
N LYS A 27 17.19 -16.83 -9.96
CA LYS A 27 17.00 -17.79 -11.06
C LYS A 27 15.54 -18.21 -11.27
N SER A 28 14.75 -18.26 -10.21
CA SER A 28 13.30 -18.53 -10.29
C SER A 28 12.46 -17.33 -10.73
N SER A 29 13.03 -16.13 -10.74
CA SER A 29 12.31 -14.91 -11.13
C SER A 29 12.16 -14.81 -12.66
N PRO A 30 11.01 -14.34 -13.17
CA PRO A 30 10.84 -14.01 -14.59
C PRO A 30 11.89 -13.02 -15.12
N ILE A 31 12.43 -12.14 -14.26
CA ILE A 31 13.49 -11.18 -14.60
C ILE A 31 14.80 -11.88 -15.00
N ALA A 32 15.08 -13.09 -14.51
CA ALA A 32 16.29 -13.83 -14.86
C ALA A 32 16.39 -14.12 -16.36
N LYS A 33 15.25 -14.24 -17.05
CA LYS A 33 15.19 -14.47 -18.51
C LYS A 33 15.80 -13.31 -19.31
N ASN A 34 15.93 -12.12 -18.71
CA ASN A 34 16.55 -10.95 -19.33
C ASN A 34 18.08 -10.99 -19.31
N PHE A 35 18.67 -11.95 -18.58
CA PHE A 35 20.12 -12.05 -18.40
C PHE A 35 20.61 -13.47 -18.74
N PRO A 36 21.79 -13.61 -19.37
CA PRO A 36 22.34 -14.92 -19.65
C PRO A 36 22.75 -15.64 -18.35
N SER A 37 22.70 -16.97 -18.32
CA SER A 37 22.85 -17.78 -17.09
C SER A 37 24.15 -17.53 -16.33
N HIS A 38 25.25 -17.22 -17.03
CA HIS A 38 26.53 -16.89 -16.41
C HIS A 38 26.51 -15.54 -15.65
N ARG A 39 25.53 -14.66 -15.90
CA ARG A 39 25.34 -13.40 -15.17
C ARG A 39 24.33 -13.51 -14.03
N HIS A 40 23.58 -14.59 -13.90
CA HIS A 40 22.54 -14.72 -12.87
C HIS A 40 23.08 -14.50 -11.46
N PHE A 41 24.27 -15.04 -11.16
CA PHE A 41 24.92 -14.78 -9.89
C PHE A 41 25.24 -13.28 -9.70
N ALA A 42 25.85 -12.64 -10.69
CA ALA A 42 26.25 -11.24 -10.60
C ALA A 42 25.03 -10.30 -10.50
N GLU A 43 23.97 -10.57 -11.25
CA GLU A 43 22.73 -9.77 -11.22
C GLU A 43 21.95 -10.01 -9.91
N SER A 44 21.94 -11.25 -9.38
CA SER A 44 21.34 -11.51 -8.06
C SER A 44 22.08 -10.76 -6.94
N GLN A 45 23.40 -10.62 -7.05
CA GLN A 45 24.17 -9.81 -6.10
C GLN A 45 23.91 -8.30 -6.26
N LYS A 46 23.71 -7.82 -7.50
CA LYS A 46 23.43 -6.39 -7.76
C LYS A 46 22.04 -5.97 -7.29
N GLU A 47 21.01 -6.79 -7.49
CA GLU A 47 19.68 -6.53 -6.94
C GLU A 47 19.68 -6.45 -5.41
N LYS A 48 20.69 -7.08 -4.78
CA LYS A 48 20.92 -7.10 -3.35
C LYS A 48 22.16 -6.27 -2.96
N ALA A 49 22.59 -5.30 -3.78
CA ALA A 49 23.76 -4.46 -3.49
C ALA A 49 23.63 -3.73 -2.14
N HIS A 50 22.41 -3.31 -1.77
CA HIS A 50 22.12 -2.75 -0.45
C HIS A 50 22.35 -3.75 0.69
N PHE A 51 21.99 -5.01 0.50
CA PHE A 51 22.32 -6.10 1.45
C PHE A 51 23.84 -6.28 1.60
N TRP A 52 24.61 -6.14 0.51
CA TRP A 52 26.07 -6.29 0.55
C TRP A 52 26.77 -5.15 1.28
N VAL A 53 26.38 -3.90 1.00
CA VAL A 53 26.87 -2.72 1.73
C VAL A 53 26.55 -2.86 3.23
N TRP A 54 25.35 -3.33 3.55
CA TRP A 54 24.90 -3.52 4.93
C TRP A 54 25.64 -4.66 5.65
N TYR A 55 25.81 -5.82 5.01
CA TYR A 55 26.49 -6.99 5.57
C TYR A 55 27.98 -6.71 5.85
N ILE A 56 28.65 -6.01 4.93
CA ILE A 56 30.07 -5.66 5.04
C ILE A 56 30.31 -4.59 6.13
N CYS A 57 29.39 -3.64 6.28
CA CYS A 57 29.58 -2.54 7.23
C CYS A 57 29.16 -2.84 8.66
N ARG A 58 28.26 -3.82 8.93
CA ARG A 58 27.59 -3.94 10.24
C ARG A 58 27.59 -5.33 10.90
N GLY A 59 28.15 -6.35 10.27
CA GLY A 59 28.66 -7.55 10.96
C GLY A 59 27.63 -8.58 11.45
N GLU A 60 26.48 -8.22 12.04
CA GLU A 60 25.48 -9.18 12.52
C GLU A 60 24.04 -8.66 12.50
N MET A 61 23.10 -9.57 12.22
CA MET A 61 21.67 -9.31 12.03
C MET A 61 20.91 -9.48 13.36
N ASN A 62 20.91 -8.44 14.20
CA ASN A 62 20.08 -8.43 15.42
C ASN A 62 19.10 -7.25 15.56
N ARG A 63 19.06 -6.31 14.61
CA ARG A 63 18.01 -5.27 14.55
C ARG A 63 17.90 -4.74 13.13
N LEU A 64 16.80 -5.08 12.46
CA LEU A 64 16.32 -4.36 11.28
C LEU A 64 16.09 -2.90 11.70
N SER A 65 17.08 -2.04 11.46
CA SER A 65 17.10 -0.66 11.93
C SER A 65 16.69 0.28 10.80
N GLN A 66 15.41 0.65 10.83
CA GLN A 66 14.73 1.88 10.37
C GLN A 66 15.07 2.61 9.06
N ASP A 67 16.21 2.40 8.39
CA ASP A 67 16.60 3.21 7.21
C ASP A 67 16.24 2.57 5.85
N ASP A 68 15.83 1.30 5.81
CA ASP A 68 15.45 0.57 4.58
C ASP A 68 13.96 0.20 4.50
N LEU A 69 13.13 0.73 5.40
CA LEU A 69 11.69 0.53 5.29
C LEU A 69 11.14 1.45 4.19
N PRO A 70 10.33 0.92 3.26
CA PRO A 70 9.82 1.73 2.15
C PRO A 70 9.09 2.95 2.71
N THR A 71 9.37 4.13 2.18
CA THR A 71 8.61 5.31 2.60
C THR A 71 7.18 5.16 2.11
N ILE A 72 6.28 4.75 3.01
CA ILE A 72 4.85 4.66 2.71
C ILE A 72 4.31 6.08 2.64
N VAL A 73 3.63 6.40 1.54
CA VAL A 73 2.93 7.66 1.34
C VAL A 73 1.43 7.42 1.15
N THR A 74 0.61 8.39 1.54
CA THR A 74 -0.82 8.38 1.26
C THR A 74 -1.08 8.58 -0.23
N LYS A 75 -2.33 8.41 -0.68
CA LYS A 75 -2.76 8.72 -2.06
C LYS A 75 -2.42 10.17 -2.48
N ASP A 76 -2.30 11.08 -1.52
CA ASP A 76 -1.97 12.49 -1.76
C ASP A 76 -0.45 12.76 -1.79
N GLY A 77 0.38 11.73 -1.62
CA GLY A 77 1.85 11.84 -1.58
C GLY A 77 2.42 12.28 -0.22
N GLU A 78 1.58 12.37 0.81
CA GLU A 78 1.99 12.74 2.18
C GLU A 78 2.61 11.53 2.89
N LYS A 79 3.61 11.71 3.77
CA LYS A 79 4.16 10.60 4.56
C LYS A 79 3.06 9.93 5.38
N PHE A 80 2.95 8.62 5.27
CA PHE A 80 1.97 7.84 6.02
C PHE A 80 2.38 7.74 7.48
N VAL A 81 1.49 8.12 8.39
CA VAL A 81 1.67 8.02 9.84
C VAL A 81 0.31 7.84 10.49
N PHE A 82 0.18 7.00 11.51
CA PHE A 82 -1.06 6.95 12.27
C PHE A 82 -1.14 8.18 13.16
N ALA A 83 -2.16 9.01 12.94
CA ALA A 83 -2.38 10.24 13.69
C ALA A 83 -3.72 10.19 14.42
N GLU A 84 -3.68 10.29 15.74
CA GLU A 84 -4.86 10.37 16.61
C GLU A 84 -4.92 11.73 17.28
N ILE A 85 -6.04 12.45 17.13
CA ILE A 85 -6.26 13.78 17.69
C ILE A 85 -7.33 13.67 18.76
N HIS A 86 -6.97 14.05 19.99
CA HIS A 86 -7.86 14.00 21.13
C HIS A 86 -8.39 15.38 21.46
N PHE A 87 -9.71 15.47 21.59
CA PHE A 87 -10.39 16.65 22.07
C PHE A 87 -11.23 16.31 23.30
N ARG A 88 -11.13 17.13 24.35
CA ARG A 88 -12.04 17.08 25.49
C ARG A 88 -13.40 17.60 25.07
N ILE A 89 -14.45 16.86 25.37
CA ILE A 89 -15.83 17.29 25.13
C ILE A 89 -16.27 18.19 26.29
N LYS A 90 -16.75 19.39 25.97
CA LYS A 90 -17.36 20.32 26.95
C LYS A 90 -18.85 20.02 27.13
N ASP A 91 -19.53 19.73 26.02
CA ASP A 91 -20.97 19.43 25.98
C ASP A 91 -21.23 18.36 24.91
N LYS A 92 -21.52 17.13 25.36
CA LYS A 92 -21.69 15.97 24.49
C LYS A 92 -22.99 16.02 23.70
N ALA A 93 -24.08 16.49 24.30
CA ALA A 93 -25.39 16.57 23.66
C ALA A 93 -25.37 17.62 22.54
N ARG A 94 -24.82 18.81 22.84
CA ARG A 94 -24.69 19.89 21.85
C ARG A 94 -23.68 19.55 20.76
N LEU A 95 -22.60 18.84 21.09
CA LEU A 95 -21.64 18.32 20.11
C LEU A 95 -22.33 17.40 19.09
N ARG A 96 -23.08 16.39 19.55
CA ARG A 96 -23.81 15.48 18.65
C ARG A 96 -24.83 16.21 17.78
N LYS A 97 -25.61 17.11 18.37
CA LYS A 97 -26.55 17.96 17.62
C LYS A 97 -25.85 18.82 16.57
N ARG A 98 -24.65 19.33 16.86
CA ARG A 98 -23.88 20.11 15.89
C ARG A 98 -23.29 19.25 14.78
N LEU A 99 -22.76 18.07 15.12
CA LEU A 99 -22.22 17.12 14.13
C LEU A 99 -23.30 16.65 13.14
N SER A 100 -24.53 16.39 13.59
CA SER A 100 -25.63 15.99 12.69
C SER A 100 -26.05 17.07 11.69
N GLN A 101 -25.72 18.34 11.96
CA GLN A 101 -25.97 19.47 11.05
C GLN A 101 -24.86 19.65 10.01
N LEU A 102 -23.69 19.03 10.21
CA LEU A 102 -22.54 19.19 9.31
C LEU A 102 -22.64 18.21 8.14
N LYS A 103 -23.10 18.71 6.98
CA LYS A 103 -23.13 17.93 5.72
C LYS A 103 -21.75 17.47 5.22
N SER A 104 -20.66 17.99 5.81
CA SER A 104 -19.30 17.59 5.46
C SER A 104 -18.90 16.21 6.00
N PHE A 105 -19.66 15.66 6.96
CA PHE A 105 -19.35 14.40 7.61
C PHE A 105 -20.48 13.39 7.39
N GLU A 106 -20.11 12.18 6.97
CA GLU A 106 -21.03 11.07 6.76
C GLU A 106 -21.11 10.27 8.07
N TYR A 107 -22.31 10.15 8.63
CA TYR A 107 -22.53 9.46 9.90
C TYR A 107 -22.86 7.98 9.67
N ASP A 108 -22.12 7.10 10.33
CA ASP A 108 -22.34 5.67 10.37
C ASP A 108 -23.01 5.30 11.70
N LYS A 109 -24.23 4.76 11.61
CA LYS A 109 -25.01 4.33 12.78
C LYS A 109 -24.48 3.06 13.42
N GLN A 110 -23.84 2.17 12.66
CA GLN A 110 -23.38 0.88 13.17
C GLN A 110 -22.18 1.06 14.10
N ASP A 111 -21.28 1.97 13.73
CA ASP A 111 -20.03 2.24 14.45
C ASP A 111 -20.07 3.53 15.29
N ASP A 112 -21.23 4.22 15.35
CA ASP A 112 -21.42 5.52 16.01
C ASP A 112 -20.27 6.50 15.68
N SER A 113 -19.97 6.61 14.39
CA SER A 113 -18.79 7.30 13.88
C SER A 113 -19.11 8.24 12.72
N TRP A 114 -18.26 9.23 12.52
CA TRP A 114 -18.38 10.20 11.44
C TRP A 114 -17.17 10.10 10.53
N THR A 115 -17.37 10.12 9.22
CA THR A 115 -16.31 10.05 8.22
C THR A 115 -16.26 11.33 7.40
N TRP A 116 -15.09 11.94 7.28
CA TRP A 116 -14.85 13.03 6.35
C TRP A 116 -14.16 12.51 5.09
N LEU A 117 -14.84 12.64 3.94
CA LEU A 117 -14.30 12.22 2.65
C LEU A 117 -13.79 13.42 1.84
N THR A 118 -12.80 13.18 1.00
CA THR A 118 -12.33 14.10 -0.06
C THR A 118 -13.47 14.60 -0.94
N ALA A 119 -13.33 15.75 -1.60
CA ALA A 119 -14.37 16.22 -2.52
C ALA A 119 -14.51 15.28 -3.73
N LYS A 120 -15.70 15.19 -4.32
CA LYS A 120 -15.91 14.45 -5.57
C LYS A 120 -15.01 15.05 -6.66
N SER A 121 -14.33 14.20 -7.42
CA SER A 121 -13.53 14.66 -8.56
C SER A 121 -14.45 15.20 -9.65
N ARG A 122 -14.15 16.40 -10.16
CA ARG A 122 -14.89 16.96 -11.30
C ARG A 122 -14.64 16.19 -12.59
N LYS A 123 -13.42 15.64 -12.75
CA LYS A 123 -12.99 14.91 -13.95
C LYS A 123 -13.46 13.46 -13.94
N TYR A 124 -13.55 12.85 -12.76
CA TYR A 124 -13.97 11.46 -12.59
C TYR A 124 -14.96 11.35 -11.41
N PRO A 125 -16.22 11.74 -11.59
CA PRO A 125 -17.21 11.81 -10.51
C PRO A 125 -17.48 10.46 -9.82
N ASP A 126 -17.31 9.37 -10.56
CA ASP A 126 -17.57 8.00 -10.11
C ASP A 126 -16.41 7.35 -9.35
N THR A 127 -15.27 8.02 -9.25
CA THR A 127 -14.11 7.49 -8.53
C THR A 127 -14.38 7.47 -7.02
N PRO A 128 -14.07 6.36 -6.33
CA PRO A 128 -14.17 6.29 -4.87
C PRO A 128 -13.43 7.45 -4.19
N ARG A 129 -14.10 8.09 -3.23
CA ARG A 129 -13.55 9.21 -2.46
C ARG A 129 -12.65 8.67 -1.36
N SER A 130 -11.48 9.27 -1.17
CA SER A 130 -10.59 8.91 -0.07
C SER A 130 -11.07 9.50 1.25
N ILE A 131 -10.89 8.74 2.33
CA ILE A 131 -11.13 9.20 3.71
C ILE A 131 -10.03 10.18 4.11
N ILE A 132 -10.43 11.37 4.56
CA ILE A 132 -9.55 12.37 5.18
C ILE A 132 -9.39 12.06 6.67
N GLY A 133 -10.46 11.69 7.35
CA GLY A 133 -10.41 11.25 8.74
C GLY A 133 -11.72 10.63 9.21
N ARG A 134 -11.61 9.81 10.25
CA ARG A 134 -12.75 9.21 10.96
C ARG A 134 -12.82 9.78 12.38
N PHE A 135 -14.01 10.00 12.88
CA PHE A 135 -14.25 10.60 14.20
C PHE A 135 -15.17 9.72 15.03
N ARG A 136 -14.87 9.60 16.33
CA ARG A 136 -15.68 8.84 17.29
C ARG A 136 -15.74 9.57 18.63
N ILE A 137 -16.81 9.32 19.40
CA ILE A 137 -16.89 9.77 20.79
C ILE A 137 -16.50 8.59 21.70
N LYS A 138 -15.34 8.68 22.36
CA LYS A 138 -14.86 7.70 23.34
C LYS A 138 -14.97 8.32 24.74
N GLY A 139 -15.99 7.93 25.50
CA GLY A 139 -16.26 8.49 26.83
C GLY A 139 -16.55 10.01 26.80
N ASN A 140 -15.64 10.80 27.40
CA ASN A 140 -15.66 12.27 27.41
C ASN A 140 -14.74 12.90 26.36
N ARG A 141 -14.18 12.11 25.44
CA ARG A 141 -13.31 12.58 24.36
C ARG A 141 -13.96 12.42 23.00
N PHE A 142 -13.73 13.41 22.16
CA PHE A 142 -13.94 13.32 20.73
C PHE A 142 -12.59 13.04 20.09
N VAL A 143 -12.50 11.92 19.38
CA VAL A 143 -11.25 11.39 18.83
C VAL A 143 -11.33 11.41 17.31
N ALA A 144 -10.29 11.95 16.67
CA ALA A 144 -10.14 11.94 15.22
C ALA A 144 -8.93 11.10 14.82
N GLU A 145 -9.10 10.19 13.87
CA GLU A 145 -8.05 9.32 13.35
C GLU A 145 -7.80 9.65 11.86
N THR A 146 -6.53 9.77 11.47
CA THR A 146 -6.08 9.99 10.09
C THR A 146 -4.69 9.40 9.85
N ASN A 147 -4.23 9.40 8.61
CA ASN A 147 -3.00 8.75 8.18
C ASN A 147 -1.89 9.72 7.69
N SER A 148 -1.99 11.01 8.01
CA SER A 148 -0.95 12.01 7.70
C SER A 148 -0.96 13.16 8.73
N LYS A 149 0.22 13.80 8.92
CA LYS A 149 0.35 15.00 9.77
C LYS A 149 -0.41 16.18 9.19
N GLU A 150 -0.33 16.37 7.88
CA GLU A 150 -1.00 17.42 7.13
C GLU A 150 -2.53 17.27 7.23
N ARG A 151 -3.05 16.04 7.09
CA ARG A 151 -4.48 15.76 7.33
C ARG A 151 -4.89 16.06 8.76
N ALA A 152 -4.04 15.76 9.75
CA ALA A 152 -4.35 16.08 11.14
C ALA A 152 -4.49 17.59 11.39
N ILE A 153 -3.63 18.41 10.77
CA ILE A 153 -3.73 19.87 10.82
C ILE A 153 -5.02 20.37 10.14
N ARG A 154 -5.36 19.80 8.96
CA ARG A 154 -6.60 20.11 8.24
C ARG A 154 -7.84 19.80 9.08
N ILE A 155 -7.88 18.61 9.70
CA ILE A 155 -8.95 18.19 10.61
C ILE A 155 -9.06 19.15 11.78
N ARG A 156 -7.97 19.45 12.47
CA ARG A 156 -7.98 20.35 13.64
C ARG A 156 -8.54 21.73 13.26
N SER A 157 -8.16 22.26 12.10
CA SER A 157 -8.64 23.55 11.60
C SER A 157 -10.14 23.50 11.26
N LYS A 158 -10.58 22.43 10.58
CA LYS A 158 -11.99 22.21 10.23
C LYS A 158 -12.88 22.09 11.47
N LEU A 159 -12.45 21.30 12.46
CA LEU A 159 -13.19 21.11 13.71
C LEU A 159 -13.19 22.37 14.56
N LYS A 160 -12.07 23.11 14.64
CA LYS A 160 -12.03 24.43 15.31
C LYS A 160 -13.05 25.39 14.71
N GLY A 161 -13.17 25.44 13.38
CA GLY A 161 -14.12 26.32 12.70
C GLY A 161 -15.59 26.01 13.02
N HIS A 162 -15.94 24.75 13.26
CA HIS A 162 -17.34 24.34 13.46
C HIS A 162 -17.72 24.06 14.91
N LEU A 163 -16.76 23.70 15.77
CA LEU A 163 -16.98 23.08 17.08
C LEU A 163 -16.17 23.71 18.23
N ARG A 164 -15.48 24.84 18.04
CA ARG A 164 -14.60 25.47 19.07
C ARG A 164 -15.22 25.62 20.47
N ASP A 165 -16.52 25.87 20.54
CA ASP A 165 -17.22 26.10 21.81
C ASP A 165 -17.64 24.79 22.49
N LEU A 166 -17.54 23.66 21.80
CA LEU A 166 -18.02 22.34 22.22
C LEU A 166 -16.89 21.36 22.55
N ILE A 167 -15.72 21.58 21.98
CA ILE A 167 -14.54 20.73 22.19
C ILE A 167 -13.31 21.58 22.49
N ALA A 168 -12.37 21.03 23.28
CA ALA A 168 -11.06 21.62 23.52
C ALA A 168 -9.99 20.65 23.04
N TYR A 169 -9.04 21.12 22.23
CA TYR A 169 -7.90 20.31 21.82
C TYR A 169 -7.05 19.93 23.04
N GLU A 170 -6.72 18.64 23.17
CA GLU A 170 -5.81 18.14 24.21
C GLU A 170 -4.43 17.84 23.62
N LYS A 171 -4.39 16.91 22.65
CA LYS A 171 -3.13 16.43 22.07
C LYS A 171 -3.34 15.78 20.71
N THR A 172 -2.25 15.66 19.95
CA THR A 172 -2.15 14.77 18.79
C THR A 172 -1.04 13.77 19.06
N LEU A 173 -1.36 12.49 18.86
CA LEU A 173 -0.42 11.39 18.92
C LEU A 173 -0.07 10.98 17.50
N PHE A 174 1.21 10.72 17.25
CA PHE A 174 1.71 10.15 16.01
C PHE A 174 2.39 8.83 16.31
N ARG A 175 2.07 7.80 15.53
CA ARG A 175 2.72 6.49 15.60
C ARG A 175 3.22 6.10 14.22
N ASP A 176 4.46 5.64 14.16
CA ASP A 176 5.04 5.15 12.92
C ASP A 176 4.32 3.85 12.48
N PRO A 177 4.05 3.67 11.18
CA PRO A 177 3.44 2.43 10.69
C PRO A 177 4.24 1.16 11.01
N TYR A 178 5.50 1.27 11.41
CA TYR A 178 6.36 0.15 11.78
C TYR A 178 6.44 -0.11 13.29
N ASP A 179 5.84 0.74 14.12
CA ASP A 179 5.86 0.64 15.59
C ASP A 179 4.66 -0.17 16.14
N PHE A 180 4.18 -1.18 15.40
CA PHE A 180 3.13 -2.07 15.92
C PHE A 180 3.74 -3.25 16.67
N PRO A 181 3.15 -3.63 17.82
CA PRO A 181 3.49 -4.91 18.43
C PRO A 181 3.14 -6.04 17.45
N GLU A 182 3.95 -7.09 17.43
CA GLU A 182 3.60 -8.31 16.71
C GLU A 182 2.28 -8.85 17.26
N LEU A 183 1.35 -9.15 16.37
CA LEU A 183 0.09 -9.79 16.74
C LEU A 183 0.39 -11.19 17.27
N SER A 184 -0.32 -11.60 18.32
CA SER A 184 -0.31 -13.02 18.70
C SER A 184 -0.88 -13.87 17.56
N PRO A 185 -0.52 -15.17 17.48
CA PRO A 185 -1.08 -16.07 16.45
C PRO A 185 -2.62 -16.10 16.45
N GLU A 186 -3.24 -15.95 17.61
CA GLU A 186 -4.71 -15.90 17.75
C GLU A 186 -5.29 -14.60 17.18
N GLU A 187 -4.70 -13.45 17.50
CA GLU A 187 -5.11 -12.15 16.95
C GLU A 187 -4.91 -12.08 15.43
N ALA A 188 -3.79 -12.60 14.94
CA ALA A 188 -3.52 -12.66 13.50
C ALA A 188 -4.56 -13.51 12.76
N LYS A 189 -4.93 -14.66 13.33
CA LYS A 189 -5.95 -15.55 12.76
C LYS A 189 -7.35 -14.94 12.81
N ALA A 190 -7.69 -14.24 13.90
CA ALA A 190 -8.96 -13.53 14.03
C ALA A 190 -9.07 -12.40 12.99
N LEU A 191 -8.00 -11.62 12.81
CA LEU A 191 -7.93 -10.55 11.82
C LEU A 191 -8.01 -11.08 10.39
N GLU A 192 -7.34 -12.19 10.08
CA GLU A 192 -7.43 -12.86 8.78
C GLU A 192 -8.87 -13.32 8.49
N LYS A 193 -9.54 -13.90 9.48
CA LYS A 193 -10.94 -14.31 9.36
C LYS A 193 -11.86 -13.13 9.10
N GLU A 194 -11.72 -12.04 9.86
CA GLU A 194 -12.51 -10.83 9.68
C GLU A 194 -12.29 -10.21 8.29
N SER A 195 -11.04 -10.15 7.82
CA SER A 195 -10.70 -9.70 6.46
C SER A 195 -11.42 -10.54 5.39
N LYS A 196 -11.33 -11.87 5.51
CA LYS A 196 -12.00 -12.80 4.58
C LYS A 196 -13.51 -12.62 4.57
N GLU A 197 -14.14 -12.48 5.74
CA GLU A 197 -15.58 -12.28 5.85
C GLU A 197 -16.02 -10.94 5.24
N LEU A 198 -15.26 -9.88 5.44
CA LEU A 198 -15.52 -8.58 4.82
C LEU A 198 -15.37 -8.64 3.30
N HIS A 199 -14.28 -9.22 2.80
CA HIS A 199 -14.04 -9.36 1.38
C HIS A 199 -14.98 -10.37 0.71
N ALA A 200 -15.58 -11.31 1.42
CA ALA A 200 -16.59 -12.21 0.86
C ALA A 200 -17.91 -11.48 0.51
N ARG A 201 -18.15 -10.27 1.02
CA ARG A 201 -19.40 -9.54 0.79
C ARG A 201 -19.51 -9.07 -0.68
N PRO A 202 -20.65 -9.33 -1.37
CA PRO A 202 -20.83 -8.93 -2.77
C PRO A 202 -20.66 -7.43 -3.02
N GLU A 203 -21.16 -6.59 -2.11
CA GLU A 203 -21.05 -5.13 -2.20
C GLU A 203 -19.60 -4.63 -2.13
N VAL A 204 -18.77 -5.30 -1.31
CA VAL A 204 -17.35 -5.00 -1.16
C VAL A 204 -16.59 -5.45 -2.40
N GLN A 205 -16.87 -6.65 -2.91
CA GLN A 205 -16.28 -7.17 -4.15
C GLN A 205 -16.59 -6.27 -5.36
N GLU A 206 -17.83 -5.80 -5.50
CA GLU A 206 -18.21 -4.91 -6.58
C GLU A 206 -17.51 -3.53 -6.47
N ALA A 207 -17.43 -2.99 -5.25
CA ALA A 207 -16.73 -1.73 -5.01
C ALA A 207 -15.21 -1.83 -5.30
N MET A 208 -14.57 -2.92 -4.86
CA MET A 208 -13.16 -3.23 -5.14
C MET A 208 -12.93 -3.41 -6.63
N LYS A 209 -13.79 -4.16 -7.32
CA LYS A 209 -13.71 -4.38 -8.76
C LYS A 209 -13.80 -3.07 -9.51
N LYS A 210 -14.80 -2.23 -9.22
CA LYS A 210 -14.96 -0.90 -9.83
C LYS A 210 -13.71 -0.03 -9.62
N HIS A 211 -13.11 -0.10 -8.42
CA HIS A 211 -11.88 0.63 -8.11
C HIS A 211 -10.69 0.14 -8.95
N LEU A 212 -10.46 -1.17 -9.00
CA LEU A 212 -9.39 -1.78 -9.78
C LEU A 212 -9.55 -1.53 -11.27
N GLU A 213 -10.76 -1.67 -11.81
CA GLU A 213 -11.05 -1.36 -13.22
C GLU A 213 -10.75 0.11 -13.53
N HIS A 214 -11.14 1.05 -12.66
CA HIS A 214 -10.80 2.46 -12.85
C HIS A 214 -9.28 2.67 -12.84
N HIS A 215 -8.59 2.09 -11.87
CA HIS A 215 -7.14 2.18 -11.76
C HIS A 215 -6.46 1.67 -13.04
N TYR A 216 -6.70 0.40 -13.40
CA TYR A 216 -6.01 -0.25 -14.51
C TYR A 216 -6.43 0.27 -15.88
N PHE A 217 -7.70 0.65 -16.10
CA PHE A 217 -8.19 1.03 -17.42
C PHE A 217 -8.14 2.53 -17.69
N VAL A 218 -8.10 3.38 -16.65
CA VAL A 218 -8.18 4.84 -16.80
C VAL A 218 -6.91 5.54 -16.37
N GLU A 219 -6.38 5.22 -15.19
CA GLU A 219 -5.23 5.91 -14.59
C GLU A 219 -3.91 5.29 -15.05
N TRP A 220 -3.73 3.99 -14.81
CA TRP A 220 -2.50 3.24 -15.07
C TRP A 220 -1.93 3.41 -16.48
N PRO A 221 -2.73 3.44 -17.57
CA PRO A 221 -2.19 3.63 -18.93
C PRO A 221 -1.45 4.97 -19.13
N LYS A 222 -1.72 5.95 -18.27
CA LYS A 222 -1.20 7.33 -18.31
C LYS A 222 -0.17 7.59 -17.22
N THR A 223 0.04 6.65 -16.31
CA THR A 223 0.99 6.77 -15.19
C THR A 223 2.37 6.30 -15.64
N LYS A 224 3.43 7.06 -15.30
CA LYS A 224 4.81 6.64 -15.56
C LYS A 224 5.18 5.50 -14.62
N LEU A 225 5.73 4.42 -15.17
CA LEU A 225 6.06 3.23 -14.39
C LEU A 225 7.58 3.01 -14.38
N PRO A 226 8.20 2.86 -13.19
CA PRO A 226 9.62 2.54 -13.08
C PRO A 226 10.01 1.26 -13.83
N ALA A 227 9.16 0.23 -13.76
CA ALA A 227 9.36 -1.05 -14.46
C ALA A 227 9.46 -0.93 -16.00
N LEU A 228 8.97 0.18 -16.57
CA LEU A 228 9.05 0.47 -18.01
C LEU A 228 10.12 1.53 -18.33
N GLY A 229 10.98 1.89 -17.38
CA GLY A 229 11.95 2.98 -17.54
C GLY A 229 11.33 4.38 -17.42
N ASN A 230 10.37 4.54 -16.50
CA ASN A 230 9.67 5.81 -16.21
C ASN A 230 8.87 6.41 -17.38
N ILE A 231 8.42 5.57 -18.32
CA ILE A 231 7.44 5.93 -19.35
C ILE A 231 6.07 5.35 -19.02
N THR A 232 5.03 5.83 -19.71
CA THR A 232 3.67 5.32 -19.51
C THR A 232 3.42 4.03 -20.31
N PRO A 233 2.48 3.16 -19.91
CA PRO A 233 2.07 2.01 -20.72
C PRO A 233 1.65 2.37 -22.14
N LEU A 234 0.95 3.49 -22.34
CA LEU A 234 0.59 4.00 -23.68
C LEU A 234 1.81 4.34 -24.54
N GLN A 235 2.90 4.81 -23.93
CA GLN A 235 4.16 5.08 -24.63
C GLN A 235 4.94 3.79 -24.88
N ALA A 236 5.02 2.91 -23.89
CA ALA A 236 5.72 1.63 -23.98
C ALA A 236 5.14 0.73 -25.07
N ALA A 237 3.80 0.70 -25.23
CA ALA A 237 3.14 -0.08 -26.28
C ALA A 237 3.60 0.27 -27.70
N LYS A 238 4.09 1.49 -27.94
CA LYS A 238 4.55 1.96 -29.25
C LYS A 238 6.01 1.60 -29.57
N ARG A 239 6.79 1.17 -28.57
CA ARG A 239 8.23 0.94 -28.72
C ARG A 239 8.53 -0.56 -28.62
N LYS A 240 9.27 -1.11 -29.59
CA LYS A 240 9.43 -2.57 -29.74
C LYS A 240 9.97 -3.25 -28.47
N LYS A 241 10.97 -2.67 -27.81
CA LYS A 241 11.60 -3.23 -26.60
C LYS A 241 10.67 -3.11 -25.39
N GLU A 242 10.14 -1.91 -25.14
CA GLU A 242 9.30 -1.62 -23.98
C GLU A 242 7.91 -2.25 -24.10
N ARG A 243 7.43 -2.52 -25.31
CA ARG A 243 6.20 -3.29 -25.55
C ARG A 243 6.32 -4.72 -25.02
N ALA A 244 7.48 -5.38 -25.21
CA ALA A 244 7.70 -6.72 -24.67
C ALA A 244 7.73 -6.69 -23.13
N GLN A 245 8.37 -5.68 -22.53
CA GLN A 245 8.36 -5.46 -21.07
C GLN A 245 6.96 -5.19 -20.53
N LEU A 246 6.17 -4.39 -21.24
CA LEU A 246 4.78 -4.09 -20.88
C LEU A 246 3.90 -5.35 -20.96
N ILE A 247 4.06 -6.18 -21.98
CA ILE A 247 3.33 -7.46 -22.07
C ILE A 247 3.69 -8.35 -20.89
N ALA A 248 4.98 -8.54 -20.61
CA ALA A 248 5.43 -9.34 -19.47
C ALA A 248 4.91 -8.80 -18.12
N LEU A 249 4.85 -7.48 -17.95
CA LEU A 249 4.28 -6.85 -16.76
C LEU A 249 2.78 -7.12 -16.61
N ILE A 250 2.02 -7.05 -17.71
CA ILE A 250 0.58 -7.37 -17.68
C ILE A 250 0.36 -8.86 -17.39
N ASP A 251 1.19 -9.73 -17.97
CA ASP A 251 1.15 -11.18 -17.73
C ASP A 251 1.40 -11.52 -16.25
N ASP A 252 2.40 -10.87 -15.62
CA ASP A 252 2.70 -11.03 -14.20
C ASP A 252 1.53 -10.58 -13.31
N ILE A 253 0.90 -9.44 -13.64
CA ILE A 253 -0.30 -8.96 -12.93
C ILE A 253 -1.48 -9.93 -13.13
N GLU A 254 -1.68 -10.46 -14.34
CA GLU A 254 -2.70 -11.48 -14.61
C GLU A 254 -2.48 -12.73 -13.75
N GLN A 255 -1.25 -13.26 -13.72
CA GLN A 255 -0.91 -14.46 -12.94
C GLN A 255 -1.08 -14.22 -11.43
N SER A 256 -0.75 -13.02 -10.93
CA SER A 256 -0.89 -12.70 -9.51
C SER A 256 -2.33 -12.79 -8.99
N GLN A 257 -3.34 -12.68 -9.88
CA GLN A 257 -4.76 -12.81 -9.51
C GLN A 257 -5.19 -14.25 -9.21
N ASP A 258 -4.42 -15.25 -9.63
CA ASP A 258 -4.69 -16.66 -9.38
C ASP A 258 -4.06 -17.17 -8.08
N SER A 259 -3.37 -16.29 -7.33
CA SER A 259 -2.86 -16.63 -6.01
C SER A 259 -3.99 -17.12 -5.09
N PRO A 260 -3.84 -18.27 -4.40
CA PRO A 260 -4.84 -18.78 -3.46
C PRO A 260 -5.02 -17.87 -2.23
N TYR A 261 -4.11 -16.91 -2.05
CA TYR A 261 -4.17 -15.89 -1.00
C TYR A 261 -4.78 -14.56 -1.48
N SER A 262 -5.15 -14.44 -2.76
CA SER A 262 -5.78 -13.23 -3.30
C SER A 262 -7.26 -13.18 -2.94
N GLU A 263 -7.64 -12.17 -2.17
CA GLU A 263 -9.04 -11.83 -1.85
C GLU A 263 -9.62 -10.79 -2.83
N MET A 264 -8.82 -10.39 -3.84
CA MET A 264 -9.17 -9.36 -4.81
C MET A 264 -10.04 -9.91 -5.94
N PRO A 265 -11.03 -9.14 -6.45
CA PRO A 265 -11.81 -9.58 -7.59
C PRO A 265 -10.95 -9.67 -8.85
N LYS A 266 -11.19 -10.70 -9.66
CA LYS A 266 -10.50 -10.86 -10.94
C LYS A 266 -10.90 -9.78 -11.93
N ILE A 267 -9.91 -9.23 -12.62
CA ILE A 267 -10.04 -8.18 -13.63
C ILE A 267 -9.68 -8.77 -14.99
N ASN A 268 -10.53 -8.48 -15.98
CA ASN A 268 -10.27 -8.91 -17.35
C ASN A 268 -9.27 -7.97 -18.04
N PHE A 269 -7.99 -8.32 -17.97
CA PHE A 269 -6.90 -7.55 -18.56
C PHE A 269 -6.88 -7.56 -20.10
N ASN A 270 -7.68 -8.41 -20.77
CA ASN A 270 -7.90 -8.26 -22.22
C ASN A 270 -8.54 -6.91 -22.59
N LYS A 271 -9.32 -6.30 -21.68
CA LYS A 271 -9.83 -4.94 -21.85
C LYS A 271 -8.69 -3.92 -21.84
N LEU A 272 -7.72 -4.08 -20.92
CA LEU A 272 -6.51 -3.24 -20.88
C LEU A 272 -5.65 -3.43 -22.14
N ARG A 273 -5.44 -4.68 -22.57
CA ARG A 273 -4.69 -5.00 -23.80
C ARG A 273 -5.28 -4.29 -25.01
N LYS A 274 -6.61 -4.29 -25.18
CA LYS A 274 -7.30 -3.53 -26.23
C LYS A 274 -7.06 -2.03 -26.14
N ILE A 275 -7.16 -1.43 -24.95
CA ILE A 275 -6.90 0.01 -24.73
C ILE A 275 -5.46 0.38 -25.14
N LEU A 276 -4.50 -0.52 -24.89
CA LEU A 276 -3.09 -0.31 -25.19
C LEU A 276 -2.68 -0.74 -26.62
N GLY A 277 -3.59 -1.31 -27.41
CA GLY A 277 -3.28 -1.84 -28.74
C GLY A 277 -2.38 -3.09 -28.72
N LEU A 278 -2.45 -3.87 -27.64
CA LEU A 278 -1.70 -5.12 -27.43
C LEU A 278 -2.52 -6.34 -27.87
N PRO A 279 -1.86 -7.47 -28.23
CA PRO A 279 -2.56 -8.72 -28.53
C PRO A 279 -3.36 -9.18 -27.32
N VAL A 280 -4.59 -9.62 -27.58
CA VAL A 280 -5.53 -10.20 -26.62
C VAL A 280 -5.16 -11.67 -26.43
N LYS A 281 -5.11 -12.16 -25.19
CA LYS A 281 -4.89 -13.58 -24.89
C LYS A 281 -6.20 -14.36 -25.07
N SER A 282 -6.11 -15.58 -25.58
CA SER A 282 -7.27 -16.48 -25.63
C SER A 282 -7.66 -16.93 -24.21
N LEU A 283 -8.91 -17.37 -24.01
CA LEU A 283 -9.36 -17.83 -22.69
C LEU A 283 -8.57 -19.06 -22.19
N ASP A 284 -7.96 -19.83 -23.10
CA ASP A 284 -7.17 -21.02 -22.78
C ASP A 284 -5.75 -20.66 -22.31
N GLU A 285 -5.17 -19.57 -22.82
CA GLU A 285 -3.85 -19.06 -22.39
C GLU A 285 -3.89 -18.42 -20.99
N ILE A 286 -5.07 -17.97 -20.54
CA ILE A 286 -5.25 -17.33 -19.23
C ILE A 286 -5.30 -18.36 -18.10
N LYS A 287 -5.71 -19.60 -18.38
CA LYS A 287 -5.81 -20.69 -17.37
C LYS A 287 -4.56 -21.56 -17.27
N GLY A 288 -3.59 -21.39 -18.17
CA GLY A 288 -2.46 -22.29 -18.36
C GLY A 288 -1.08 -21.73 -17.98
N SER A 289 -0.98 -20.71 -17.12
CA SER A 289 0.30 -20.14 -16.66
C SER A 289 0.33 -19.92 -15.15
#